data_AF-A0A834YCB0-F1
#
_entry.id   AF-A0A834YCB0-F1
#
_cell.length_a   1.000
_cell.length_b   1.000
_cell.length_c   1.000
_cell.angle_alpha   90.00
_cell.angle_beta   90.00
_cell.angle_gamma   90.00
#
_symmetry.space_group_name_H-M   'P 1'
#
loop_
_entity.id
_entity.type
_entity.pdbx_description
1 polymer ?
#
loop_
_entity_poly.entity_id
_entity_poly.type
_entity_poly.pdbx_seq_one_letter_code
_entity_poly.pdbx_strand_id
1 'polypeptide(L)'
;MGSKSGVHVLVVSFPPSQGNVNPLLRLAKCLASKGLLVTFSTTELIGQMMQKYNSCINTTTTVGDGQLRFDFFSDGSNVDELKCYELDAFMQSIDKNALMHQMETVGKDSFTHLINKQAQEGRPVSCIISNTFTPWALDVAAELGIPSAVLWIESFAVYSAYYHNFHGSASFPTIARPDLPVHLPSMPVLNPDEIPSFFLHPSSPYLGLRDAILGQFKNLSKAFCVFVDSFEELEHEIIESMSNLSPLKPIGPLFKSPQVANSSVRGDM
;
A
#
# COMPACT_ATOMS: atom_id res chain seq x y z
N MET A 1 11.57 26.08 -25.01
CA MET A 1 12.12 24.71 -25.08
C MET A 1 11.51 23.92 -23.93
N GLY A 2 10.49 23.11 -24.20
CA GLY A 2 9.83 22.32 -23.16
C GLY A 2 10.78 21.24 -22.68
N SER A 3 11.22 21.32 -21.43
CA SER A 3 11.82 20.19 -20.74
C SER A 3 10.92 18.97 -20.94
N LYS A 4 11.46 17.83 -21.42
CA LYS A 4 10.73 16.56 -21.39
C LYS A 4 10.41 16.31 -19.92
N SER A 5 9.18 16.57 -19.51
CA SER A 5 8.72 16.23 -18.16
C SER A 5 8.81 14.71 -18.05
N GLY A 6 9.81 14.24 -17.30
CA GLY A 6 9.99 12.82 -17.03
C GLY A 6 8.79 12.30 -16.23
N VAL A 7 8.41 11.04 -16.45
CA VAL A 7 7.31 10.41 -15.72
C VAL A 7 7.66 10.37 -14.23
N HIS A 8 6.82 10.99 -13.40
CA HIS A 8 6.97 11.04 -11.95
C HIS A 8 5.94 10.14 -11.28
N VAL A 9 6.40 9.12 -10.54
CA VAL A 9 5.55 8.23 -9.77
C VAL A 9 5.63 8.57 -8.29
N LEU A 10 4.49 8.83 -7.66
CA LEU A 10 4.37 8.97 -6.21
C LEU A 10 3.97 7.63 -5.61
N VAL A 11 4.84 7.04 -4.79
CA VAL A 11 4.60 5.77 -4.11
C VAL A 11 4.28 6.04 -2.64
N VAL A 12 3.15 5.56 -2.15
CA VAL A 12 2.60 5.94 -0.84
C VAL A 12 2.38 4.69 0.02
N SER A 13 2.97 4.67 1.22
CA SER A 13 2.86 3.56 2.17
C SER A 13 2.08 3.96 3.41
N PHE A 14 0.97 3.26 3.73
CA PHE A 14 0.20 3.46 4.97
C PHE A 14 -0.76 2.28 5.30
N PRO A 15 -1.00 1.85 6.56
CA PRO A 15 -0.40 2.35 7.78
C PRO A 15 1.07 1.95 7.84
N PRO A 16 1.87 2.73 8.58
CA PRO A 16 3.30 2.60 8.52
C PRO A 16 3.78 1.44 9.39
N SER A 17 3.56 0.23 8.90
CA SER A 17 4.19 -0.98 9.40
C SER A 17 5.31 -1.40 8.46
N GLN A 18 6.35 -2.05 8.99
CA GLN A 18 7.44 -2.56 8.17
C GLN A 18 6.95 -3.51 7.05
N GLY A 19 5.87 -4.25 7.29
CA GLY A 19 5.23 -5.12 6.30
C GLY A 19 4.71 -4.37 5.06
N ASN A 20 4.28 -3.12 5.21
CA ASN A 20 3.82 -2.27 4.11
C ASN A 20 4.94 -1.46 3.45
N VAL A 21 5.82 -0.86 4.27
CA VAL A 21 6.87 0.05 3.80
C VAL A 21 7.89 -0.68 2.92
N ASN A 22 8.31 -1.87 3.33
CA ASN A 22 9.39 -2.60 2.64
C ASN A 22 9.04 -3.01 1.20
N PRO A 23 7.90 -3.67 0.93
CA PRO A 23 7.52 -4.03 -0.44
C PRO A 23 7.35 -2.81 -1.35
N LEU A 24 6.68 -1.76 -0.87
CA LEU A 24 6.52 -0.51 -1.64
C LEU A 24 7.86 0.16 -1.94
N LEU A 25 8.78 0.19 -0.98
CA LEU A 25 10.10 0.78 -1.20
C LEU A 25 10.93 -0.05 -2.20
N ARG A 26 10.80 -1.37 -2.19
CA ARG A 26 11.42 -2.25 -3.21
C ARG A 26 10.83 -1.98 -4.59
N LEU A 27 9.52 -1.83 -4.70
CA LEU A 27 8.85 -1.43 -5.93
C LEU A 27 9.33 -0.04 -6.40
N ALA A 28 9.41 0.93 -5.49
CA ALA A 28 9.90 2.27 -5.80
C ALA A 28 11.32 2.26 -6.37
N LYS A 29 12.22 1.44 -5.81
CA LYS A 29 13.57 1.25 -6.34
C LYS A 29 13.57 0.59 -7.72
N CYS A 30 12.72 -0.41 -7.94
CA CYS A 30 12.59 -1.07 -9.25
C CYS A 30 12.13 -0.06 -10.31
N LEU A 31 11.12 0.76 -10.00
CA LEU A 31 10.63 1.82 -10.88
C LEU A 31 11.71 2.87 -11.17
N ALA A 32 12.41 3.34 -10.13
CA ALA A 32 13.50 4.30 -10.30
C ALA A 32 14.63 3.72 -11.16
N SER A 33 15.01 2.44 -10.97
CA SER A 33 16.04 1.77 -11.76
C SER A 33 15.76 1.73 -13.27
N LYS A 34 14.48 1.83 -13.66
CA LYS A 34 14.02 1.88 -15.06
C LYS A 34 13.99 3.30 -15.65
N GLY A 35 14.59 4.29 -14.99
CA GLY A 35 14.70 5.66 -15.49
C GLY A 35 13.58 6.61 -15.05
N LEU A 36 12.73 6.20 -14.10
CA LEU A 36 11.64 7.03 -13.60
C LEU A 36 12.10 7.95 -12.47
N LEU A 37 11.42 9.09 -12.32
CA LEU A 37 11.47 9.84 -11.07
C LEU A 37 10.44 9.22 -10.12
N VAL A 38 10.88 8.82 -8.94
CA VAL A 38 10.02 8.22 -7.92
C VAL A 38 10.14 9.01 -6.63
N THR A 39 9.01 9.47 -6.11
CA THR A 39 8.93 9.99 -4.74
C THR A 39 8.26 8.95 -3.87
N PHE A 40 8.97 8.43 -2.88
CA PHE A 40 8.40 7.56 -1.86
C PHE A 40 7.88 8.42 -0.71
N SER A 41 6.66 8.14 -0.27
CA SER A 41 5.98 8.91 0.76
C SER A 41 5.29 8.02 1.79
N THR A 42 5.28 8.51 3.02
CA THR A 42 4.64 7.94 4.20
C THR A 42 4.36 9.09 5.17
N THR A 43 3.80 8.79 6.34
CA THR A 43 3.54 9.78 7.37
C THR A 43 4.83 10.36 7.95
N GLU A 44 4.79 11.63 8.38
CA GLU A 44 5.93 12.37 8.92
C GLU A 44 6.65 11.63 10.05
N LEU A 45 5.88 11.05 10.99
CA LEU A 45 6.40 10.25 12.12
C LEU A 45 7.39 9.18 11.65
N ILE A 46 7.06 8.52 10.54
CA ILE A 46 7.79 7.37 10.02
C ILE A 46 8.88 7.84 9.06
N GLY A 47 8.63 8.93 8.35
CA GLY A 47 9.67 9.64 7.61
C GLY A 47 10.86 10.01 8.49
N GLN A 48 10.61 10.54 9.69
CA GLN A 48 11.67 10.84 10.66
C GLN A 48 12.47 9.61 11.09
N MET A 49 11.80 8.47 11.30
CA MET A 49 12.49 7.21 11.59
C MET A 49 13.37 6.79 10.42
N MET A 50 12.80 6.76 9.22
CA MET A 50 13.55 6.39 8.04
C MET A 50 14.78 7.30 7.88
N GLN A 51 14.66 8.61 8.15
CA GLN A 51 15.77 9.57 8.07
C GLN A 51 16.90 9.26 9.06
N LYS A 52 16.55 8.80 10.26
CA LYS A 52 17.50 8.43 11.30
C LYS A 52 18.36 7.22 10.90
N TYR A 53 17.76 6.23 10.24
CA TYR A 53 18.44 5.00 9.82
C TYR A 53 19.03 5.08 8.41
N ASN A 54 18.62 6.06 7.60
CA ASN A 54 19.07 6.24 6.22
C ASN A 54 19.49 7.70 5.96
N SER A 55 20.80 7.94 5.86
CA SER A 55 21.36 9.28 5.61
C SER A 55 20.95 9.91 4.27
N CYS A 56 20.37 9.13 3.35
CA CYS A 56 20.04 9.56 1.98
C CYS A 56 18.60 10.08 1.81
N ILE A 57 17.81 10.13 2.87
CA ILE A 57 16.39 10.54 2.75
C ILE A 57 16.22 12.05 2.52
N ASN A 58 17.21 12.84 2.91
CA ASN A 58 17.22 14.29 2.66
C ASN A 58 17.80 14.66 1.29
N THR A 59 18.24 13.68 0.49
CA THR A 59 18.86 13.91 -0.82
C THR A 59 18.23 13.06 -1.91
N THR A 60 18.28 13.53 -3.16
CA THR A 60 17.88 12.69 -4.29
C THR A 60 18.91 11.62 -4.50
N THR A 61 18.48 10.36 -4.41
CA THR A 61 19.35 9.22 -4.63
C THR A 61 19.19 8.75 -6.07
N THR A 62 20.29 8.63 -6.81
CA THR A 62 20.26 8.01 -8.14
C THR A 62 20.16 6.49 -7.96
N VAL A 63 19.19 5.87 -8.63
CA VAL A 63 18.95 4.43 -8.57
C VAL A 63 18.85 3.94 -10.01
N GLY A 64 19.86 3.20 -10.48
CA GLY A 64 19.98 2.87 -11.91
C GLY A 64 19.98 4.13 -12.77
N ASP A 65 19.09 4.17 -13.76
CA ASP A 65 18.96 5.31 -14.70
C ASP A 65 18.02 6.42 -14.21
N GLY A 66 17.38 6.25 -13.04
CA GLY A 66 16.39 7.19 -12.51
C GLY A 66 16.73 7.73 -11.12
N GLN A 67 15.71 8.29 -10.47
CA GLN A 67 15.87 9.03 -9.22
C GLN A 67 14.83 8.59 -8.19
N LEU A 68 15.29 8.33 -6.97
CA LEU A 68 14.45 8.07 -5.81
C LEU A 68 14.58 9.25 -4.83
N ARG A 69 13.44 9.76 -4.41
CA ARG A 69 13.30 10.84 -3.43
C ARG A 69 12.31 10.45 -2.36
N PHE A 70 12.33 11.21 -1.27
CA PHE A 70 11.41 11.05 -0.16
C PHE A 70 10.74 12.38 0.12
N ASP A 71 9.45 12.34 0.38
CA ASP A 71 8.68 13.46 0.90
C ASP A 71 7.57 12.89 1.77
N PHE A 72 7.20 13.56 2.84
CA PHE A 72 6.30 13.01 3.85
C PHE A 72 5.09 13.92 4.02
N PHE A 73 3.97 13.34 4.44
CA PHE A 73 2.74 14.09 4.68
C PHE A 73 2.28 13.91 6.13
N SER A 74 1.63 14.95 6.64
CA SER A 74 1.08 14.91 7.98
C SER A 74 -0.15 14.01 8.02
N ASP A 75 -0.29 13.35 9.15
CA ASP A 75 -1.26 12.30 9.38
C ASP A 75 -2.15 12.67 10.59
N GLY A 76 -1.98 13.91 11.09
CA GLY A 76 -2.60 14.49 12.28
C GLY A 76 -1.92 14.11 13.59
N SER A 77 -0.94 13.21 13.59
CA SER A 77 -0.25 12.78 14.81
C SER A 77 0.76 13.83 15.25
N ASN A 78 0.83 14.07 16.55
CA ASN A 78 1.78 15.02 17.10
C ASN A 78 3.17 14.39 17.19
N VAL A 79 4.04 14.74 16.24
CA VAL A 79 5.34 14.10 16.07
C VAL A 79 6.31 14.46 17.21
N ASP A 80 6.15 15.63 17.83
CA ASP A 80 7.05 16.13 18.88
C ASP A 80 6.94 15.38 20.22
N GLU A 81 5.85 14.64 20.45
CA GLU A 81 5.61 13.92 21.71
C GLU A 81 6.09 12.46 21.67
N LEU A 82 6.38 11.91 20.49
CA LEU A 82 6.70 10.49 20.32
C LEU A 82 8.19 10.27 20.09
N LYS A 83 8.86 9.71 21.09
CA LYS A 83 10.25 9.27 20.93
C LYS A 83 10.29 7.99 20.12
N CYS A 84 11.25 7.87 19.19
CA CYS A 84 11.34 6.72 18.26
C CYS A 84 11.35 5.33 18.94
N TYR A 85 11.77 5.23 20.21
CA TYR A 85 11.82 3.96 20.95
C TYR A 85 10.49 3.55 21.58
N GLU A 86 9.52 4.47 21.65
CA GLU A 86 8.16 4.22 22.15
C GLU A 86 7.20 3.92 21.01
N LEU A 87 7.64 3.93 19.74
CA LEU A 87 6.74 3.83 18.60
C LEU A 87 6.11 2.45 18.43
N ASP A 88 6.85 1.37 18.71
CA ASP A 88 6.24 0.03 18.72
C ASP A 88 5.19 -0.09 19.82
N ALA A 89 5.47 0.48 20.99
CA ALA A 89 4.52 0.55 22.09
C ALA A 89 3.33 1.48 21.76
N PHE A 90 3.57 2.56 21.01
CA PHE A 90 2.56 3.51 20.53
C PHE A 90 1.68 2.88 19.45
N MET A 91 2.26 2.21 18.46
CA MET A 91 1.53 1.48 17.43
C MET A 91 0.73 0.30 18.01
N GLN A 92 1.18 -0.25 19.14
CA GLN A 92 0.44 -1.27 19.89
C GLN A 92 -0.66 -0.67 20.79
N SER A 93 -0.46 0.54 21.32
CA SER A 93 -1.39 1.20 22.25
C SER A 93 -2.42 2.10 21.56
N ILE A 94 -2.15 2.55 20.34
CA ILE A 94 -3.05 3.41 19.58
C ILE A 94 -4.27 2.61 19.11
N ASP A 95 -5.44 3.22 19.28
CA ASP A 95 -6.64 2.70 18.66
C ASP A 95 -6.50 2.83 17.13
N LYS A 96 -6.31 1.68 16.47
CA LYS A 96 -6.19 1.59 15.02
C LYS A 96 -7.40 2.20 14.31
N ASN A 97 -8.58 2.13 14.90
CA ASN A 97 -9.79 2.71 14.31
C ASN A 97 -9.72 4.24 14.33
N ALA A 98 -9.30 4.81 15.46
CA ALA A 98 -9.10 6.26 15.60
C ALA A 98 -8.01 6.76 14.64
N LEU A 99 -6.90 6.02 14.50
CA LEU A 99 -5.85 6.32 13.55
C LEU A 99 -6.39 6.33 12.10
N MET A 100 -7.13 5.29 11.69
CA MET A 100 -7.72 5.24 10.35
C MET A 100 -8.67 6.43 10.08
N HIS A 101 -9.49 6.81 11.06
CA HIS A 101 -10.41 7.94 10.91
C HIS A 101 -9.66 9.28 10.82
N GLN A 102 -8.67 9.51 11.68
CA GLN A 102 -7.85 10.73 11.64
C GLN A 102 -7.10 10.88 10.31
N MET A 103 -6.65 9.78 9.73
CA MET A 103 -6.02 9.76 8.41
C MET A 103 -6.99 10.12 7.30
N GLU A 104 -8.21 9.63 7.40
CA GLU A 104 -9.21 9.96 6.41
C GLU A 104 -9.56 11.45 6.44
N THR A 105 -9.51 12.10 7.60
CA THR A 105 -9.79 13.53 7.73
C THR A 105 -8.58 14.41 7.42
N VAL A 106 -7.46 14.22 8.11
CA VAL A 106 -6.26 15.09 8.00
C VAL A 106 -5.32 14.60 6.89
N GLY A 107 -5.21 13.29 6.71
CA GLY A 107 -4.32 12.68 5.73
C GLY A 107 -4.73 12.97 4.30
N LYS A 108 -6.03 13.03 3.98
CA LYS A 108 -6.53 13.42 2.63
C LYS A 108 -6.05 14.82 2.22
N ASP A 109 -6.23 15.81 3.10
CA ASP A 109 -5.84 17.19 2.83
C ASP A 109 -4.31 17.32 2.72
N SER A 110 -3.58 16.68 3.63
CA SER A 110 -2.12 16.68 3.64
C SER A 110 -1.54 15.97 2.41
N PHE A 111 -2.16 14.87 1.97
CA PHE A 111 -1.77 14.15 0.77
C PHE A 111 -2.03 14.96 -0.51
N THR A 112 -3.18 15.65 -0.57
CA THR A 112 -3.50 16.58 -1.66
C THR A 112 -2.49 17.73 -1.71
N HIS A 113 -2.12 18.28 -0.54
CA HIS A 113 -1.09 19.31 -0.44
C HIS A 113 0.27 18.80 -0.95
N LEU A 114 0.67 17.58 -0.59
CA LEU A 114 1.90 16.95 -1.08
C LEU A 114 1.92 16.85 -2.61
N ILE A 115 0.84 16.40 -3.24
CA ILE A 115 0.75 16.29 -4.71
C ILE A 115 0.89 17.67 -5.35
N ASN A 116 0.20 18.67 -4.83
CA ASN A 116 0.25 20.04 -5.33
C ASN A 116 1.64 20.66 -5.16
N LYS A 117 2.32 20.41 -4.03
CA LYS A 117 3.71 20.83 -3.78
C LYS A 117 4.65 20.26 -4.85
N GLN A 118 4.53 18.97 -5.20
CA GLN A 118 5.36 18.37 -6.25
C GLN A 118 5.17 19.06 -7.62
N ALA A 119 3.94 19.44 -7.96
CA ALA A 119 3.65 20.20 -9.18
C ALA A 119 4.26 21.62 -9.14
N GLN A 120 4.14 22.33 -8.02
CA GLN A 120 4.73 23.66 -7.82
C GLN A 120 6.26 23.65 -7.92
N GLU A 121 6.90 22.58 -7.47
CA GLU A 121 8.35 22.38 -7.59
C GLU A 121 8.79 21.86 -8.99
N GLY A 122 7.90 21.93 -9.98
CA GLY A 122 8.19 21.61 -11.39
C GLY A 122 8.21 20.12 -11.72
N ARG A 123 7.67 19.26 -10.85
CA ARG A 123 7.68 17.79 -10.99
C ARG A 123 6.27 17.23 -10.78
N PRO A 124 5.31 17.56 -11.66
CA PRO A 124 3.92 17.10 -11.51
C PRO A 124 3.85 15.57 -11.46
N VAL A 125 3.10 15.05 -10.49
CA VAL A 125 2.89 13.61 -10.32
C VAL A 125 2.11 13.07 -11.52
N SER A 126 2.67 12.07 -12.19
CA SER A 126 2.08 11.42 -13.36
C SER A 126 1.31 10.15 -13.01
N CYS A 127 1.62 9.52 -11.88
CA CYS A 127 0.98 8.29 -11.41
C CYS A 127 1.12 8.17 -9.89
N ILE A 128 0.12 7.60 -9.23
CA ILE A 128 0.15 7.27 -7.80
C ILE A 128 0.13 5.75 -7.62
N ILE A 129 0.97 5.21 -6.76
CA ILE A 129 0.92 3.81 -6.33
C ILE A 129 0.77 3.79 -4.82
N SER A 130 -0.37 3.36 -4.32
CA SER A 130 -0.62 3.21 -2.88
C SER A 130 -0.65 1.74 -2.47
N ASN A 131 -0.65 1.45 -1.17
CA ASN A 131 -1.05 0.13 -0.68
C ASN A 131 -2.55 0.09 -0.32
N THR A 132 -2.97 -1.04 0.24
CA THR A 132 -4.35 -1.50 0.36
C THR A 132 -5.16 -0.88 1.51
N PHE A 133 -4.51 -0.15 2.41
CA PHE A 133 -5.17 0.44 3.58
C PHE A 133 -5.44 1.95 3.43
N THR A 134 -5.29 2.50 2.22
CA THR A 134 -5.61 3.91 1.92
C THR A 134 -6.63 4.00 0.79
N PRO A 135 -7.89 3.57 1.03
CA PRO A 135 -8.93 3.63 0.01
C PRO A 135 -9.15 5.05 -0.52
N TRP A 136 -8.94 6.05 0.34
CA TRP A 136 -9.04 7.46 -0.01
C TRP A 136 -7.94 7.97 -0.94
N ALA A 137 -6.77 7.31 -1.02
CA ALA A 137 -5.70 7.75 -1.92
C ALA A 137 -6.12 7.61 -3.39
N LEU A 138 -6.94 6.60 -3.70
CA LEU A 138 -7.55 6.43 -5.03
C LEU A 138 -8.59 7.52 -5.32
N ASP A 139 -9.32 7.98 -4.30
CA ASP A 139 -10.29 9.07 -4.43
C ASP A 139 -9.59 10.39 -4.77
N VAL A 140 -8.56 10.74 -3.99
CA VAL A 140 -7.74 11.94 -4.25
C VAL A 140 -7.09 11.87 -5.63
N ALA A 141 -6.54 10.72 -6.02
CA ALA A 141 -5.96 10.54 -7.35
C ALA A 141 -6.99 10.78 -8.47
N ALA A 142 -8.20 10.23 -8.32
CA ALA A 142 -9.28 10.39 -9.29
C ALA A 142 -9.77 11.85 -9.38
N GLU A 143 -9.92 12.54 -8.24
CA GLU A 143 -10.30 13.96 -8.19
C GLU A 143 -9.28 14.86 -8.89
N LEU A 144 -8.00 14.52 -8.80
CA LEU A 144 -6.91 15.24 -9.46
C LEU A 144 -6.65 14.75 -10.90
N GLY A 145 -7.40 13.75 -11.39
CA GLY A 145 -7.23 13.18 -12.72
C GLY A 145 -5.91 12.43 -12.93
N ILE A 146 -5.28 11.95 -11.85
CA ILE A 146 -4.00 11.23 -11.87
C ILE A 146 -4.29 9.72 -11.89
N PRO A 147 -3.72 8.94 -12.83
CA PRO A 147 -3.87 7.50 -12.82
C PRO A 147 -3.26 6.89 -11.56
N SER A 148 -3.94 5.89 -10.99
CA SER A 148 -3.50 5.25 -9.75
C SER A 148 -3.50 3.73 -9.85
N ALA A 149 -2.59 3.10 -9.12
CA ALA A 149 -2.51 1.65 -8.94
C ALA A 149 -2.33 1.30 -7.46
N VAL A 150 -2.59 0.05 -7.12
CA VAL A 150 -2.48 -0.46 -5.76
C VAL A 150 -1.43 -1.57 -5.73
N LEU A 151 -0.51 -1.53 -4.75
CA LEU A 151 0.29 -2.69 -4.39
C LEU A 151 -0.42 -3.50 -3.31
N TRP A 152 -0.88 -4.68 -3.70
CA TRP A 152 -1.38 -5.73 -2.84
C TRP A 152 -0.20 -6.61 -2.39
N ILE A 153 0.16 -6.53 -1.12
CA ILE A 153 1.35 -7.21 -0.57
C ILE A 153 1.06 -8.64 -0.09
N GLU A 154 -0.22 -9.02 0.00
CA GLU A 154 -0.64 -10.37 0.37
C GLU A 154 -0.78 -11.25 -0.89
N SER A 155 -1.12 -12.54 -0.73
CA SER A 155 -1.25 -13.47 -1.86
C SER A 155 -2.52 -13.23 -2.70
N PHE A 156 -2.58 -13.82 -3.89
CA PHE A 156 -3.80 -13.81 -4.72
C PHE A 156 -4.95 -14.56 -4.03
N ALA A 157 -4.65 -15.64 -3.31
CA ALA A 157 -5.63 -16.36 -2.49
C ALA A 157 -6.33 -15.44 -1.49
N VAL A 158 -5.56 -14.60 -0.79
CA VAL A 158 -6.11 -13.66 0.19
C VAL A 158 -6.91 -12.55 -0.50
N TYR A 159 -6.43 -12.03 -1.64
CA TYR A 159 -7.20 -11.09 -2.45
C TYR A 159 -8.56 -11.67 -2.88
N SER A 160 -8.57 -12.92 -3.37
CA SER A 160 -9.80 -13.63 -3.76
C SER A 160 -10.78 -13.76 -2.59
N ALA A 161 -10.29 -14.15 -1.41
CA ALA A 161 -11.13 -14.24 -0.21
C ALA A 161 -11.80 -12.90 0.14
N TYR A 162 -11.05 -11.78 0.15
CA TYR A 162 -11.64 -10.47 0.40
C TYR A 162 -12.63 -10.04 -0.68
N TYR A 163 -12.28 -10.28 -1.95
CA TYR A 163 -13.15 -9.94 -3.08
C TYR A 163 -14.51 -10.64 -2.96
N HIS A 164 -14.49 -11.95 -2.72
CA HIS A 164 -15.71 -12.75 -2.63
C HIS A 164 -16.52 -12.43 -1.37
N ASN A 165 -15.84 -12.13 -0.25
CA ASN A 165 -16.51 -11.66 0.97
C ASN A 165 -17.23 -10.33 0.74
N PHE A 166 -16.54 -9.36 0.14
CA PHE A 166 -17.06 -8.02 -0.10
C PHE A 166 -18.25 -8.03 -1.07
N HIS A 167 -18.19 -8.83 -2.14
CA HIS A 167 -19.27 -8.93 -3.12
C HIS A 167 -20.38 -9.92 -2.70
N GLY A 168 -20.25 -10.60 -1.57
CA GLY A 168 -21.22 -11.62 -1.12
C GLY A 168 -21.35 -12.81 -2.08
N SER A 169 -20.31 -13.09 -2.88
CA SER A 169 -20.31 -14.16 -3.88
C SER A 169 -19.82 -15.51 -3.35
N ALA A 170 -19.37 -15.55 -2.08
CA ALA A 170 -19.15 -16.78 -1.33
C ALA A 170 -19.67 -16.65 0.10
N SER A 171 -19.93 -17.79 0.74
CA SER A 171 -20.35 -17.84 2.14
C SER A 171 -19.16 -17.87 3.07
N PHE A 172 -19.15 -16.98 4.07
CA PHE A 172 -18.11 -16.88 5.10
C PHE A 172 -18.70 -17.11 6.51
N PRO A 173 -17.85 -17.49 7.50
CA PRO A 173 -18.24 -17.57 8.90
C PRO A 173 -18.96 -16.34 9.43
N THR A 174 -19.98 -16.56 10.25
CA THR A 174 -20.73 -15.49 10.94
C THR A 174 -20.84 -15.81 12.43
N ILE A 175 -21.27 -14.84 13.25
CA ILE A 175 -21.49 -15.07 14.69
C ILE A 175 -22.44 -16.26 14.93
N ALA A 176 -23.45 -16.44 14.07
CA ALA A 176 -24.40 -17.55 14.17
C ALA A 176 -23.85 -18.89 13.63
N ARG A 177 -22.85 -18.85 12.75
CA ARG A 177 -22.22 -20.04 12.13
C ARG A 177 -20.71 -19.81 12.02
N PRO A 178 -19.97 -19.91 13.13
CA PRO A 178 -18.53 -19.67 13.13
C PRO A 178 -17.77 -20.79 12.39
N ASP A 179 -18.28 -22.02 12.43
CA ASP A 179 -17.60 -23.20 11.87
C ASP A 179 -17.85 -23.43 10.37
N LEU A 180 -18.33 -22.42 9.64
CA LEU A 180 -18.75 -22.57 8.25
C LEU A 180 -17.51 -22.68 7.32
N PRO A 181 -17.32 -23.79 6.58
CA PRO A 181 -16.26 -23.89 5.59
C PRO A 181 -16.48 -22.91 4.44
N VAL A 182 -15.39 -22.38 3.89
CA VAL A 182 -15.40 -21.39 2.81
C VAL A 182 -15.02 -22.06 1.50
N HIS A 183 -15.88 -21.87 0.51
CA HIS A 183 -15.68 -22.34 -0.86
C HIS A 183 -15.39 -21.15 -1.76
N LEU A 184 -14.16 -21.08 -2.28
CA LEU A 184 -13.74 -20.05 -3.23
C LEU A 184 -13.37 -20.69 -4.58
N PRO A 185 -13.56 -20.00 -5.72
CA PRO A 185 -13.10 -20.46 -7.01
C PRO A 185 -11.59 -20.71 -7.01
N SER A 186 -11.14 -21.77 -7.69
CA SER A 186 -9.72 -22.11 -7.85
C SER A 186 -8.94 -22.28 -6.53
N MET A 187 -9.64 -22.66 -5.46
CA MET A 187 -9.04 -22.88 -4.14
C MET A 187 -9.60 -24.16 -3.51
N PRO A 188 -8.81 -24.86 -2.67
CA PRO A 188 -9.34 -25.92 -1.84
C PRO A 188 -10.39 -25.35 -0.86
N VAL A 189 -11.24 -26.24 -0.33
CA VAL A 189 -12.18 -25.86 0.73
C VAL A 189 -11.38 -25.41 1.94
N LEU A 190 -11.62 -24.18 2.38
CA LEU A 190 -10.92 -23.59 3.52
C LEU A 190 -11.76 -23.75 4.79
N ASN A 191 -11.12 -24.16 5.87
CA ASN A 191 -11.71 -24.11 7.19
C ASN A 191 -11.81 -22.64 7.68
N PRO A 192 -12.69 -22.35 8.65
CA PRO A 192 -12.83 -21.02 9.26
C PRO A 192 -11.53 -20.44 9.83
N ASP A 193 -10.61 -21.31 10.28
CA ASP A 193 -9.33 -20.90 10.83
C ASP A 193 -8.24 -20.68 9.75
N GLU A 194 -8.53 -21.05 8.49
CA GLU A 194 -7.61 -20.95 7.35
C GLU A 194 -7.89 -19.71 6.48
N ILE A 195 -9.00 -19.00 6.72
CA ILE A 195 -9.24 -17.69 6.13
C ILE A 195 -8.47 -16.60 6.91
N PRO A 196 -8.24 -15.40 6.33
CA PRO A 196 -7.65 -14.26 7.03
C PRO A 196 -8.42 -13.88 8.31
N SER A 197 -8.10 -14.56 9.41
CA SER A 197 -8.85 -14.50 10.68
C SER A 197 -8.82 -13.11 11.30
N PHE A 198 -7.74 -12.38 11.03
CA PHE A 198 -7.54 -10.99 11.43
C PHE A 198 -8.60 -10.04 10.86
N PHE A 199 -9.27 -10.39 9.76
CA PHE A 199 -10.14 -9.48 9.02
C PHE A 199 -11.51 -10.04 8.66
N LEU A 200 -11.60 -11.33 8.33
CA LEU A 200 -12.84 -11.94 7.86
C LEU A 200 -13.58 -12.72 8.95
N HIS A 201 -12.92 -13.05 10.06
CA HIS A 201 -13.55 -13.79 11.14
C HIS A 201 -14.48 -12.86 11.96
N PRO A 202 -15.71 -13.31 12.31
CA PRO A 202 -16.68 -12.50 13.04
C PRO A 202 -16.21 -12.03 14.42
N SER A 203 -15.29 -12.76 15.05
CA SER A 203 -14.73 -12.42 16.36
C SER A 203 -13.50 -11.49 16.31
N SER A 204 -13.13 -10.96 15.13
CA SER A 204 -11.94 -10.09 15.03
C SER A 204 -12.13 -8.79 15.81
N PRO A 205 -11.18 -8.41 16.70
CA PRO A 205 -11.24 -7.14 17.43
C PRO A 205 -10.82 -5.93 16.56
N TYR A 206 -10.34 -6.14 15.32
CA TYR A 206 -9.73 -5.11 14.48
C TYR A 206 -10.68 -4.56 13.40
N LEU A 207 -11.87 -4.12 13.81
CA LEU A 207 -12.95 -3.71 12.90
C LEU A 207 -12.54 -2.59 11.92
N GLY A 208 -11.83 -1.55 12.34
CA GLY A 208 -11.46 -0.45 11.44
C GLY A 208 -10.42 -0.85 10.40
N LEU A 209 -9.53 -1.79 10.70
CA LEU A 209 -8.57 -2.28 9.70
C LEU A 209 -9.26 -3.22 8.70
N ARG A 210 -10.25 -3.99 9.15
CA ARG A 210 -11.17 -4.72 8.27
C ARG A 210 -11.94 -3.77 7.36
N ASP A 211 -12.54 -2.73 7.92
CA ASP A 211 -13.31 -1.74 7.15
C ASP A 211 -12.42 -0.99 6.15
N ALA A 212 -11.15 -0.75 6.48
CA ALA A 212 -10.18 -0.17 5.57
C ALA A 212 -9.86 -1.08 4.37
N ILE A 213 -9.51 -2.36 4.63
CA ILE A 213 -9.23 -3.33 3.55
C ILE A 213 -10.48 -3.54 2.69
N LEU A 214 -11.63 -3.79 3.30
CA LEU A 214 -12.87 -4.02 2.56
C LEU A 214 -13.34 -2.75 1.84
N GLY A 215 -13.11 -1.59 2.44
CA GLY A 215 -13.33 -0.28 1.84
C GLY A 215 -12.54 -0.08 0.55
N GLN A 216 -11.35 -0.66 0.43
CA GLN A 216 -10.55 -0.63 -0.79
C GLN A 216 -11.35 -1.12 -2.01
N PHE A 217 -12.11 -2.21 -1.86
CA PHE A 217 -12.87 -2.81 -2.95
C PHE A 217 -13.98 -1.90 -3.51
N LYS A 218 -14.44 -0.90 -2.75
CA LYS A 218 -15.37 0.14 -3.27
C LYS A 218 -14.71 1.03 -4.32
N ASN A 219 -13.41 1.27 -4.16
CA ASN A 219 -12.64 2.24 -4.95
C ASN A 219 -11.69 1.57 -5.95
N LEU A 220 -11.52 0.23 -5.92
CA LEU A 220 -10.61 -0.47 -6.81
C LEU A 220 -10.90 -0.26 -8.30
N SER A 221 -12.15 0.03 -8.67
CA SER A 221 -12.51 0.39 -10.05
C SER A 221 -11.83 1.67 -10.56
N LYS A 222 -11.34 2.52 -9.65
CA LYS A 222 -10.57 3.74 -9.96
C LYS A 222 -9.09 3.46 -10.22
N ALA A 223 -8.59 2.31 -9.75
CA ALA A 223 -7.22 1.90 -10.00
C ALA A 223 -7.13 1.25 -11.39
N PHE A 224 -6.13 1.62 -12.18
CA PHE A 224 -5.92 0.99 -13.49
C PHE A 224 -5.32 -0.42 -13.35
N CYS A 225 -4.69 -0.72 -12.21
CA CYS A 225 -4.04 -1.99 -11.94
C CYS A 225 -3.92 -2.24 -10.44
N VAL A 226 -3.99 -3.52 -10.05
CA VAL A 226 -3.61 -4.01 -8.73
C VAL A 226 -2.40 -4.90 -8.90
N PHE A 227 -1.23 -4.41 -8.51
CA PHE A 227 0.00 -5.18 -8.49
C PHE A 227 0.02 -6.10 -7.28
N VAL A 228 0.34 -7.38 -7.47
CA VAL A 228 0.39 -8.36 -6.38
C VAL A 228 1.83 -8.83 -6.21
N ASP A 229 2.36 -8.82 -4.98
CA ASP A 229 3.70 -9.34 -4.66
C ASP A 229 3.72 -10.88 -4.60
N SER A 230 3.30 -11.49 -5.72
CA SER A 230 3.31 -12.92 -5.98
C SER A 230 3.65 -13.17 -7.46
N PHE A 231 3.73 -14.43 -7.88
CA PHE A 231 4.13 -14.82 -9.23
C PHE A 231 3.25 -15.95 -9.78
N GLU A 232 3.18 -16.04 -11.11
CA GLU A 232 2.25 -16.90 -11.86
C GLU A 232 2.37 -18.37 -11.45
N GLU A 233 3.60 -18.89 -11.37
CA GLU A 233 3.87 -20.30 -11.09
C GLU A 233 3.43 -20.73 -9.68
N LEU A 234 3.17 -19.79 -8.77
CA LEU A 234 2.69 -20.10 -7.41
C LEU A 234 1.17 -20.18 -7.32
N GLU A 235 0.44 -19.32 -8.03
CA GLU A 235 -1.00 -19.09 -7.84
C GLU A 235 -1.78 -19.06 -9.16
N HIS A 236 -1.30 -19.77 -10.19
CA HIS A 236 -1.83 -19.74 -11.58
C HIS A 236 -3.36 -19.85 -11.67
N GLU A 237 -3.96 -20.87 -11.04
CA GLU A 237 -5.41 -21.11 -11.13
C GLU A 237 -6.23 -19.96 -10.53
N ILE A 238 -5.72 -19.31 -9.48
CA ILE A 238 -6.36 -18.18 -8.81
C ILE A 238 -6.19 -16.92 -9.66
N ILE A 239 -5.00 -16.70 -10.23
CA ILE A 239 -4.72 -15.58 -11.13
C ILE A 239 -5.64 -15.64 -12.34
N GLU A 240 -5.76 -16.81 -12.98
CA GLU A 240 -6.65 -17.01 -14.12
C GLU A 240 -8.11 -16.72 -13.75
N SER A 241 -8.59 -17.28 -12.64
CA SER A 241 -9.97 -17.05 -12.16
C SER A 241 -10.24 -15.58 -11.86
N MET A 242 -9.31 -14.90 -11.19
CA MET A 242 -9.48 -13.50 -10.78
C MET A 242 -9.24 -12.49 -11.90
N SER A 243 -8.54 -12.87 -12.98
CA SER A 243 -8.22 -11.97 -14.10
C SER A 243 -9.46 -11.39 -14.80
N ASN A 244 -10.58 -12.12 -14.77
CA ASN A 244 -11.86 -11.68 -15.32
C ASN A 244 -12.62 -10.70 -14.40
N LEU A 245 -12.22 -10.62 -13.13
CA LEU A 245 -12.94 -9.89 -12.08
C LEU A 245 -12.23 -8.59 -11.67
N SER A 246 -10.91 -8.54 -11.79
CA SER A 246 -10.08 -7.42 -11.34
C SER A 246 -8.79 -7.30 -12.16
N PRO A 247 -8.26 -6.08 -12.40
CA PRO A 247 -7.04 -5.86 -13.18
C PRO A 247 -5.77 -6.19 -12.38
N LEU A 248 -5.64 -7.46 -11.97
CA LEU A 248 -4.51 -7.93 -11.17
C LEU A 248 -3.29 -8.23 -12.05
N LYS A 249 -2.10 -7.91 -11.52
CA LYS A 249 -0.82 -8.23 -12.16
C LYS A 249 0.19 -8.78 -11.15
N PRO A 250 0.71 -10.00 -11.36
CA PRO A 250 1.82 -10.51 -10.56
C PRO A 250 3.08 -9.71 -10.86
N ILE A 251 3.75 -9.19 -9.83
CA ILE A 251 5.03 -8.47 -9.95
C ILE A 251 6.11 -8.98 -8.99
N GLY A 252 5.78 -10.03 -8.24
CA GLY A 252 6.64 -10.59 -7.21
C GLY A 252 7.65 -11.61 -7.74
N PRO A 253 8.52 -12.11 -6.86
CA PRO A 253 8.71 -11.60 -5.50
C PRO A 253 9.61 -10.36 -5.48
N LEU A 254 9.12 -9.25 -4.93
CA LEU A 254 9.81 -7.95 -4.90
C LEU A 254 11.13 -7.99 -4.12
N PHE A 255 11.29 -8.94 -3.19
CA PHE A 255 12.54 -9.14 -2.44
C PHE A 255 13.72 -9.62 -3.31
N LYS A 256 13.46 -10.22 -4.47
CA LYS A 256 14.51 -10.69 -5.39
C LYS A 256 14.96 -9.63 -6.40
N SER A 257 14.46 -8.39 -6.29
CA SER A 257 14.87 -7.32 -7.21
C SER A 257 16.39 -7.25 -7.29
N PRO A 258 16.97 -7.25 -8.50
CA PRO A 258 18.41 -7.31 -8.69
C PRO A 258 19.03 -6.21 -7.84
N GLN A 259 20.05 -6.57 -7.06
CA GLN A 259 20.80 -5.63 -6.26
C GLN A 259 21.16 -4.45 -7.17
N VAL A 260 20.50 -3.30 -6.94
CA VAL A 260 21.03 -2.05 -7.45
C VAL A 260 22.34 -1.91 -6.70
N ALA A 261 23.45 -2.24 -7.37
CA ALA A 261 24.78 -2.10 -6.84
C ALA A 261 24.88 -0.66 -6.31
N ASN A 262 25.01 -0.51 -4.99
CA ASN A 262 25.07 0.76 -4.27
C ASN A 262 23.76 1.54 -3.98
N SER A 263 22.59 0.89 -3.78
CA SER A 263 21.49 1.64 -3.11
C SER A 263 21.76 1.74 -1.60
N SER A 264 22.20 2.91 -1.13
CA SER A 264 22.38 3.25 0.29
C SER A 264 21.07 3.31 1.10
N VAL A 265 19.93 3.29 0.41
CA VAL A 265 18.59 3.30 0.99
C VAL A 265 18.23 1.90 1.47
N ARG A 266 17.93 1.72 2.75
CA ARG A 266 17.34 0.49 3.31
C ARG A 266 15.91 0.78 3.78
N GLY A 267 15.07 -0.24 3.80
CA GLY A 267 13.74 -0.16 4.39
C GLY A 267 13.73 -0.55 5.88
N ASP A 268 14.92 -0.79 6.45
CA ASP A 268 15.10 -1.03 7.87
C ASP A 268 14.77 0.29 8.61
N MET A 269 13.79 0.21 9.51
CA MET A 269 13.34 1.27 10.42
C MET A 269 13.65 0.86 11.85
#